data_AF-A0AAF0S9D2-F1
#
_entry.id   AF-A0AAF0S9D2-F1
#
_cell.length_a   1.000
_cell.length_b   1.000
_cell.length_c   1.000
_cell.angle_alpha   90.00
_cell.angle_beta   90.00
_cell.angle_gamma   90.00
#
_symmetry.space_group_name_H-M   'P 1'
#
loop_
_entity.id
_entity.type
_entity.pdbx_description
1 polymer ?
#
loop_
_entity_poly.entity_id
_entity_poly.type
_entity_poly.pdbx_seq_one_letter_code
_entity_poly.pdbx_strand_id
1 'polypeptide(L)' 'MASQQSIEVGQVWRRKPAGFLYKVEEVAAGAGSNIKLRNLHDRRTSWISEAGLRAKFELTEHGADTEAA' A
#
# COMPACT_ATOMS: atom_id res chain seq x y z
N MET A 1 10.38 -14.79 -13.68
CA MET A 1 9.83 -13.44 -13.90
C MET A 1 9.04 -13.08 -12.66
N ALA A 2 9.44 -12.06 -11.91
CA ALA A 2 8.69 -11.63 -10.73
C ALA A 2 7.48 -10.83 -11.21
N SER A 3 6.29 -11.41 -11.11
CA SER A 3 5.04 -10.72 -11.39
C SER A 3 4.99 -9.48 -10.50
N GLN A 4 5.10 -8.30 -11.11
CA GLN A 4 5.06 -7.03 -10.41
C GLN A 4 3.63 -6.86 -9.90
N GLN A 5 3.37 -7.29 -8.67
CA GLN A 5 2.04 -7.33 -8.08
C GLN A 5 1.41 -5.94 -8.19
N SER A 6 0.25 -5.84 -8.85
CA SER A 6 -0.52 -4.61 -8.95
C SER A 6 -0.87 -4.10 -7.56
N ILE A 7 -0.73 -2.79 -7.36
CA ILE A 7 -1.14 -2.16 -6.10
C ILE A 7 -2.62 -1.88 -6.18
N GLU A 8 -3.35 -2.32 -5.16
CA GLU A 8 -4.80 -2.31 -5.15
C GLU A 8 -5.34 -1.55 -3.94
N VAL A 9 -6.50 -0.91 -4.12
CA VAL A 9 -7.22 -0.28 -3.02
C VAL A 9 -7.60 -1.34 -1.99
N GLY A 10 -7.35 -1.04 -0.72
CA GLY A 10 -7.58 -1.95 0.39
C GLY A 10 -6.33 -2.61 0.95
N GLN A 11 -5.25 -2.71 0.17
CA GLN A 11 -3.98 -3.31 0.62
C GLN A 11 -3.38 -2.55 1.81
N VAL A 12 -2.74 -3.28 2.73
CA VAL A 12 -2.05 -2.70 3.89
C VAL A 12 -0.55 -2.86 3.74
N TRP A 13 0.14 -1.73 3.83
CA TRP A 13 1.58 -1.61 3.66
C TRP A 13 2.21 -1.10 4.97
N ARG A 14 3.28 -1.73 5.41
CA ARG A 14 4.06 -1.34 6.58
C ARG A 14 5.26 -0.49 6.16
N ARG A 15 5.40 0.69 6.75
CA ARG A 15 6.54 1.59 6.51
C ARG A 15 7.79 1.15 7.27
N LYS A 16 8.95 1.14 6.60
CA LYS A 16 10.27 0.95 7.24
C LYS A 16 10.93 2.28 7.63
N PRO A 17 11.72 2.35 8.73
CA PRO A 17 11.82 1.38 9.83
C PRO A 17 10.72 1.56 10.89
N ALA A 18 9.91 2.63 10.80
CA ALA A 18 9.00 3.06 11.85
C ALA A 18 7.87 2.06 12.18
N GLY A 19 7.58 1.09 11.30
CA GLY A 19 6.62 0.01 11.55
C GLY A 19 5.14 0.42 11.43
N PHE A 20 4.83 1.69 11.15
CA PHE A 20 3.46 2.16 10.98
C PHE A 20 2.77 1.51 9.76
N LEU A 21 1.50 1.15 9.92
CA LEU A 21 0.66 0.55 8.89
C LEU A 21 -0.12 1.62 8.13
N TYR A 22 -0.17 1.46 6.81
CA TYR A 22 -0.83 2.36 5.88
C TYR A 22 -1.74 1.54 4.97
N LYS A 23 -3.01 1.94 4.86
CA LYS A 23 -3.96 1.33 3.94
C LYS A 23 -4.02 2.13 2.64
N VAL A 24 -4.00 1.45 1.50
CA VAL A 24 -4.25 2.08 0.20
C VAL A 24 -5.74 2.43 0.12
N GLU A 25 -6.05 3.72 0.03
CA GLU A 25 -7.42 4.21 -0.17
C GLU A 25 -7.72 4.51 -1.64
N GLU A 26 -6.72 4.85 -2.43
CA GLU A 26 -6.91 5.21 -3.84
C GLU A 26 -5.65 4.92 -4.66
N VAL A 27 -5.83 4.49 -5.91
CA VAL A 27 -4.76 4.30 -6.89
C VAL A 27 -5.15 5.09 -8.14
N ALA A 28 -4.46 6.21 -8.38
CA ALA A 28 -4.70 7.04 -9.56
C ALA A 28 -3.99 6.41 -10.78
N ALA A 29 -4.76 6.07 -11.80
CA ALA A 29 -4.21 5.58 -13.07
C ALA A 29 -3.76 6.75 -13.95
N GLY A 30 -2.49 6.74 -14.39
CA GLY A 30 -1.94 7.78 -15.28
C GLY A 30 -0.41 7.88 -15.22
N ALA A 31 0.16 8.81 -15.98
CA ALA A 31 1.59 9.07 -15.95
C ALA A 31 2.00 9.56 -14.54
N GLY A 32 2.76 8.72 -13.82
CA GLY A 32 3.20 9.01 -12.45
C GLY A 32 2.38 8.39 -11.33
N SER A 33 1.55 7.36 -11.61
CA SER A 33 0.75 6.54 -10.68
C SER A 33 0.93 6.91 -9.20
N ASN A 34 0.04 7.78 -8.72
CA ASN A 34 0.02 8.21 -7.33
C ASN A 34 -0.98 7.38 -6.54
N ILE A 35 -0.57 7.03 -5.33
CA ILE A 35 -1.28 6.13 -4.44
C ILE A 35 -1.57 6.90 -3.18
N LYS A 36 -2.84 6.95 -2.80
CA LYS A 36 -3.28 7.56 -1.55
C LYS A 36 -3.19 6.50 -0.46
N LEU A 37 -2.35 6.77 0.52
CA LEU A 37 -2.20 5.97 1.72
C LEU A 37 -2.87 6.66 2.90
N ARG A 38 -3.54 5.89 3.75
CA ARG A 38 -4.03 6.32 5.05
C ARG A 38 -3.27 5.60 6.15
N ASN A 39 -2.59 6.35 7.01
CA ASN A 39 -1.98 5.80 8.20
C ASN A 39 -3.08 5.31 9.16
N LEU A 40 -3.01 4.04 9.54
CA LEU A 40 -4.00 3.41 10.41
C LEU A 40 -3.89 3.88 11.87
N HIS A 41 -2.72 4.40 12.28
CA HIS A 41 -2.48 4.88 13.63
C HIS A 41 -3.08 6.28 13.87
N ASP A 42 -2.73 7.27 13.04
CA ASP A 42 -3.12 8.68 13.25
C ASP A 42 -4.22 9.16 12.28
N ARG A 43 -4.74 8.26 11.43
CA ARG A 43 -5.75 8.51 10.39
C ARG A 43 -5.35 9.55 9.33
N ARG A 44 -4.09 10.01 9.30
CA ARG A 44 -3.62 10.96 8.28
C ARG A 44 -3.51 10.28 6.92
N THR A 45 -3.81 11.04 5.87
CA THR A 45 -3.64 10.59 4.49
C THR A 45 -2.40 11.22 3.87
N SER A 46 -1.78 10.51 2.93
CA SER A 46 -0.57 10.94 2.23
C SER A 46 -0.56 10.35 0.83
N TRP A 47 -0.01 11.08 -0.12
CA TRP A 47 0.19 10.61 -1.49
C TRP A 47 1.62 10.13 -1.68
N ILE A 48 1.80 9.02 -2.39
CA ILE A 48 3.10 8.48 -2.74
C ILE A 48 3.06 7.88 -4.15
N SER A 49 4.16 7.93 -4.87
CA SER A 49 4.27 7.19 -6.13
C SER A 49 4.39 5.69 -5.88
N GLU A 50 4.02 4.87 -6.86
CA GLU A 50 4.26 3.42 -6.81
C GLU A 50 5.71 3.06 -6.48
N ALA A 51 6.67 3.71 -7.13
CA ALA A 51 8.09 3.49 -6.87
C ALA A 51 8.47 3.83 -5.41
N GLY A 52 7.92 4.93 -4.87
CA GLY A 52 8.13 5.33 -3.48
C GLY A 52 7.52 4.35 -2.49
N LEU A 53 6.35 3.79 -2.79
CA LEU A 53 5.71 2.77 -1.97
C LEU A 53 6.59 1.52 -1.89
N ARG A 54 6.99 0.96 -3.04
CA ARG A 54 7.81 -0.26 -3.10
C ARG A 54 9.18 -0.09 -2.46
N ALA A 55 9.75 1.11 -2.50
CA ALA A 55 11.06 1.39 -1.90
C ALA A 55 11.01 1.52 -0.36
N LYS A 56 9.93 2.08 0.20
CA LYS A 56 9.85 2.47 1.62
C LYS A 56 8.93 1.60 2.46
N PHE A 57 8.11 0.77 1.82
CA PHE A 57 7.07 -0.01 2.46
C PHE A 57 7.15 -1.48 2.06
N GLU A 58 6.69 -2.34 2.95
CA GLU A 58 6.46 -3.76 2.71
C GLU A 58 4.96 -4.03 2.72
N LEU A 59 4.48 -4.75 1.71
CA LEU A 59 3.12 -5.28 1.72
C LEU A 59 2.99 -6.27 2.88
N THR A 60 2.03 -6.01 3.77
CA THR A 60 1.82 -6.81 5.01
C THR A 60 0.60 -7.70 4.88
N GLU A 61 -0.44 -7.22 4.20
CA GLU A 61 -1.66 -7.98 3.92
C GLU A 61 -1.95 -7.93 2.42
N HIS A 62 -1.81 -9.09 1.78
CA HIS A 62 -2.51 -9.36 0.53
C HIS A 62 -3.99 -9.54 0.90
N GLY A 63 -4.88 -8.72 0.32
CA GLY A 63 -6.31 -8.97 0.45
C GLY A 63 -6.59 -10.43 0.03
N ALA A 64 -7.28 -11.15 0.91
CA ALA A 64 -7.61 -12.57 0.86
C ALA A 64 -6.57 -13.54 1.47
N ASP A 65 -6.46 -13.52 2.80
CA ASP A 65 -6.33 -14.75 3.61
C ASP A 65 -7.54 -14.86 4.55
N THR A 66 -8.72 -14.71 3.96
CA THR A 66 -9.96 -15.27 4.52
C THR A 66 -10.43 -16.32 3.54
N GLU A 67 -9.61 -17.35 3.33
CA GLU A 67 -10.14 -18.63 2.91
C GLU A 67 -10.48 -19.41 4.18
N ALA A 68 -11.68 -19.96 4.15
CA ALA A 68 -12.43 -20.40 5.31
C ALA A 68 -11.80 -21.59 6.03
N ALA A 69 -12.00 -21.62 7.34
CA ALA A 69 -11.99 -22.85 8.13
C ALA A 69 -13.12 -23.79 7.67
#